data_AF-A0A1Y1BUD2-F1
#
_entry.id   AF-A0A1Y1BUD2-F1
#
_cell.length_a   1.000
_cell.length_b   1.000
_cell.length_c   1.000
_cell.angle_alpha   90.00
_cell.angle_beta   90.00
_cell.angle_gamma   90.00
#
_symmetry.space_group_name_H-M   'P 1'
#
loop_
_entity.id
_entity.type
_entity.pdbx_description
1 polymer ?
#
loop_
_entity_poly.entity_id
_entity_poly.type
_entity_poly.pdbx_seq_one_letter_code
_entity_poly.pdbx_strand_id
1 'polypeptide(L)'
;MDGLGTEPMKKTAAQLRGELACLDAKIKIARQYEIEPALNQIVDLMAQWSISIGEIDRFQRGRFRVGTDGAPRQNDHDPELTTFLVSAIEHVLSTDTTPPSCPRCTSLATRLVHRANPSRALPYFVCDTCHRGFTRTLGTPLHGIHKRDELFDFVQCLPQGRTLDAVATELGMKRCTVDSWVRRFRAWLLALDPSGYYAVRVQLGDQPDLSSTR
;
A
#
# COMPACT_ATOMS: atom_id res chain seq x y z
N MET A 1 21.20 36.38 55.20
CA MET A 1 21.32 36.57 53.74
C MET A 1 20.30 35.66 53.11
N ASP A 2 19.23 36.30 52.66
CA ASP A 2 17.90 35.76 52.46
C ASP A 2 17.79 34.84 51.25
N GLY A 3 16.99 33.78 51.41
CA GLY A 3 16.67 32.82 50.36
C GLY A 3 15.75 33.42 49.31
N LEU A 4 16.21 33.40 48.06
CA LEU A 4 15.38 33.64 46.87
C LEU A 4 14.52 32.41 46.60
N GLY A 5 13.34 32.36 47.20
CA GLY A 5 12.28 31.44 46.80
C GLY A 5 11.50 32.03 45.63
N THR A 6 11.74 31.54 44.41
CA THR A 6 10.86 31.80 43.26
C THR A 6 9.64 30.88 43.36
N GLU A 7 8.53 31.41 43.88
CA GLU A 7 7.23 30.74 43.82
C GLU A 7 6.77 30.57 42.35
N PRO A 8 6.40 29.37 41.90
CA PRO A 8 5.80 29.19 40.58
C PRO A 8 4.38 29.76 40.58
N MET A 9 4.14 30.77 39.74
CA MET A 9 2.84 31.37 39.48
C MET A 9 1.84 30.30 39.00
N LYS A 10 0.99 29.79 39.92
CA LYS A 10 -0.07 28.84 39.60
C LYS A 10 -1.20 29.58 38.90
N LYS A 11 -1.34 29.38 37.58
CA LYS A 11 -2.49 29.90 36.83
C LYS A 11 -3.79 29.36 37.43
N THR A 12 -4.78 30.22 37.56
CA THR A 12 -6.10 29.82 38.05
C THR A 12 -6.84 29.02 36.98
N ALA A 13 -7.76 28.14 37.39
CA ALA A 13 -8.56 27.34 36.47
C ALA A 13 -9.38 28.22 35.49
N ALA A 14 -9.75 29.44 35.89
CA ALA A 14 -10.45 30.39 35.02
C ALA A 14 -9.55 30.91 33.88
N GLN A 15 -8.27 31.19 34.17
CA GLN A 15 -7.29 31.60 33.16
C GLN A 15 -7.02 30.48 32.15
N LEU A 16 -6.86 29.24 32.63
CA LEU A 16 -6.67 28.08 31.75
C LEU A 16 -7.89 27.83 30.84
N ARG A 17 -9.11 28.01 31.34
CA ARG A 17 -10.33 27.92 30.52
C ARG A 17 -10.40 29.02 29.45
N GLY A 18 -9.97 30.23 29.79
CA GLY A 18 -9.88 31.34 28.83
C GLY A 18 -8.84 31.07 27.73
N GLU A 19 -7.68 30.53 28.10
CA GLU A 19 -6.63 30.13 27.14
C GLU A 19 -7.10 29.01 26.22
N LEU A 20 -7.79 27.99 26.76
CA LEU A 20 -8.35 26.89 25.96
C LEU A 20 -9.39 27.40 24.96
N ALA A 21 -10.31 28.27 25.39
CA ALA A 21 -11.31 28.88 24.49
C ALA A 21 -10.66 29.71 23.37
N CYS A 22 -9.56 30.40 23.67
CA CYS A 22 -8.80 31.15 22.67
C CYS A 22 -8.13 30.22 21.64
N LEU A 23 -7.58 29.08 22.09
CA LEU A 23 -6.98 28.08 21.21
C LEU A 23 -8.04 27.39 20.34
N ASP A 24 -9.19 27.04 20.90
CA ASP A 24 -10.31 26.47 20.13
C ASP A 24 -10.81 27.43 19.05
N ALA A 25 -10.91 28.73 19.37
CA ALA A 25 -11.26 29.75 18.39
C ALA A 25 -10.23 29.84 17.26
N LYS A 26 -8.93 29.78 17.58
CA LYS A 26 -7.84 29.78 16.58
C LYS A 26 -7.89 28.53 15.69
N ILE A 27 -8.13 27.36 16.27
CA ILE A 27 -8.28 26.10 15.51
C ILE A 27 -9.49 26.19 14.57
N LYS A 28 -10.62 26.73 15.03
CA LYS A 28 -11.82 26.90 14.22
C LYS A 28 -11.58 27.85 13.04
N ILE A 29 -10.89 28.96 13.28
CA ILE A 29 -10.49 29.92 12.23
C ILE A 29 -9.54 29.24 11.23
N ALA A 30 -8.49 28.56 11.69
CA ALA A 30 -7.55 27.87 10.80
C ALA A 30 -8.23 26.82 9.93
N ARG A 31 -9.15 26.02 10.49
CA ARG A 31 -9.96 25.06 9.71
C ARG A 31 -10.80 25.74 8.63
N GLN A 32 -11.44 26.85 8.96
CA GLN A 32 -12.30 27.59 8.03
C GLN A 32 -11.54 28.19 6.85
N TYR A 33 -10.31 28.69 7.08
CA TYR A 33 -9.56 29.42 6.06
C TYR A 33 -8.50 28.57 5.33
N GLU A 34 -8.00 27.50 5.95
CA GLU A 34 -6.93 26.68 5.35
C GLU A 34 -7.44 25.31 4.87
N ILE A 35 -8.39 24.70 5.58
CA ILE A 35 -8.81 23.31 5.32
C ILE A 35 -10.07 23.27 4.46
N GLU A 36 -11.11 24.03 4.81
CA GLU A 36 -12.37 24.01 4.04
C GLU A 36 -12.21 24.40 2.57
N PRO A 37 -11.40 25.40 2.18
CA PRO A 37 -11.21 25.74 0.77
C PRO A 37 -10.57 24.60 -0.03
N ALA A 38 -9.59 23.89 0.56
CA ALA A 38 -8.96 22.74 -0.08
C ALA A 38 -9.93 21.56 -0.22
N LEU A 39 -10.76 21.31 0.79
CA LEU A 39 -11.83 20.30 0.72
C LEU A 39 -12.86 20.65 -0.35
N ASN A 40 -13.29 21.91 -0.42
CA ASN A 40 -14.24 22.38 -1.43
C ASN A 40 -13.64 22.27 -2.84
N GLN A 41 -12.36 22.60 -3.01
CA GLN A 41 -11.66 22.44 -4.30
C GLN A 41 -11.60 20.97 -4.74
N ILE A 42 -11.37 20.04 -3.82
CA ILE A 42 -11.42 18.60 -4.13
C ILE A 42 -12.84 18.20 -4.55
N VAL A 43 -13.87 18.65 -3.84
CA VAL A 43 -15.28 18.37 -4.18
C VAL A 43 -15.64 18.95 -5.55
N ASP A 44 -15.18 20.15 -5.88
CA ASP A 44 -15.40 20.78 -7.18
C ASP A 44 -14.67 20.04 -8.31
N LEU A 45 -13.42 19.59 -8.08
CA LEU A 45 -12.68 18.74 -9.02
C LEU A 45 -13.39 17.39 -9.25
N MET A 46 -13.94 16.79 -8.19
CA MET A 46 -14.76 15.57 -8.29
C MET A 46 -16.03 15.80 -9.12
N ALA A 47 -16.69 16.96 -8.94
CA ALA A 47 -17.86 17.33 -9.72
C ALA A 47 -17.53 17.61 -11.20
N GLN A 48 -16.38 18.21 -11.49
CA GLN A 48 -15.91 18.50 -12.85
C GLN A 48 -15.67 17.22 -13.67
N TRP A 49 -15.32 16.11 -13.02
CA TRP A 49 -15.14 14.80 -13.68
C TRP A 49 -16.42 13.95 -13.75
N SER A 50 -17.58 14.53 -13.45
CA SER A 50 -18.87 13.82 -13.37
C SER A 50 -18.81 12.56 -12.49
N ILE A 51 -17.97 12.56 -11.45
CA ILE A 51 -17.91 11.46 -10.48
C ILE A 51 -18.83 11.83 -9.32
N SER A 52 -20.07 11.32 -9.34
CA SER A 52 -20.95 11.51 -8.17
C SER A 52 -20.48 10.63 -7.01
N ILE A 53 -20.43 11.18 -5.79
CA ILE A 53 -20.28 10.37 -4.56
C ILE A 53 -21.37 9.29 -4.48
N GLY A 54 -22.57 9.57 -5.01
CA GLY A 54 -23.65 8.58 -5.12
C GLY A 54 -23.39 7.49 -6.17
N GLU A 55 -22.53 7.72 -7.16
CA GLU A 55 -22.09 6.69 -8.11
C GLU A 55 -20.97 5.83 -7.54
N ILE A 56 -20.01 6.38 -6.80
CA ILE A 56 -19.01 5.58 -6.07
C ILE A 56 -19.71 4.62 -5.10
N ASP A 57 -20.74 5.11 -4.41
CA ASP A 57 -21.52 4.32 -3.48
C ASP A 57 -22.45 3.30 -4.18
N ARG A 58 -22.98 3.62 -5.38
CA ARG A 58 -23.69 2.64 -6.24
C ARG A 58 -22.74 1.58 -6.81
N PHE A 59 -21.49 1.95 -7.14
CA PHE A 59 -20.42 1.04 -7.56
C PHE A 59 -19.99 0.10 -6.43
N GLN A 60 -19.99 0.58 -5.18
CA GLN A 60 -19.67 -0.24 -4.00
C GLN A 60 -20.85 -1.13 -3.56
N ARG A 61 -22.10 -0.64 -3.62
CA ARG A 61 -23.31 -1.42 -3.27
C ARG A 61 -23.76 -2.41 -4.34
N GLY A 62 -23.38 -2.22 -5.61
CA GLY A 62 -23.75 -3.12 -6.71
C GLY A 62 -23.01 -4.48 -6.73
N ARG A 63 -21.98 -4.67 -5.90
CA ARG A 63 -21.13 -5.88 -5.93
C ARG A 63 -21.58 -7.01 -4.99
N PHE A 64 -22.57 -6.77 -4.13
CA PHE A 64 -23.30 -7.84 -3.44
C PHE A 64 -24.53 -8.26 -4.26
N ARG A 65 -24.29 -8.79 -5.47
CA ARG A 65 -25.20 -9.83 -5.95
C ARG A 65 -24.77 -11.13 -5.30
N VAL A 66 -25.53 -11.57 -4.32
CA VAL A 66 -25.67 -13.00 -4.02
C VAL A 66 -26.25 -13.61 -5.29
N GLY A 67 -25.36 -14.00 -6.20
CA GLY A 67 -25.69 -14.79 -7.37
C GLY A 67 -25.73 -16.25 -6.95
N THR A 68 -26.86 -16.69 -6.42
CA THR A 68 -27.26 -18.08 -6.58
C THR A 68 -27.69 -18.23 -8.03
N ASP A 69 -26.78 -18.64 -8.91
CA ASP A 69 -27.09 -19.36 -10.15
C ASP A 69 -25.80 -19.91 -10.75
N GLY A 70 -25.80 -21.22 -10.98
CA GLY A 70 -24.61 -21.99 -11.32
C GLY A 70 -24.06 -21.74 -12.71
N ALA A 71 -22.76 -21.46 -12.78
CA ALA A 71 -21.78 -22.12 -13.65
C ALA A 71 -20.38 -21.50 -13.39
N PRO A 72 -19.35 -22.29 -13.02
CA PRO A 72 -18.01 -21.76 -12.81
C PRO A 72 -17.36 -21.49 -14.16
N ARG A 73 -17.04 -20.23 -14.45
CA ARG A 73 -15.97 -19.91 -15.39
C ARG A 73 -14.73 -19.61 -14.58
N GLN A 74 -14.08 -20.68 -14.11
CA GLN A 74 -12.68 -20.65 -13.69
C GLN A 74 -11.87 -20.32 -14.94
N ASN A 75 -11.67 -19.05 -15.23
CA ASN A 75 -10.53 -18.67 -16.04
C ASN A 75 -9.31 -18.82 -15.12
N ASP A 76 -8.76 -20.03 -15.05
CA ASP A 76 -7.52 -20.34 -14.31
C ASP A 76 -6.31 -19.51 -14.80
N HIS A 77 -6.49 -18.75 -15.88
CA HIS A 77 -5.50 -17.82 -16.41
C HIS A 77 -6.12 -16.43 -16.58
N ASP A 78 -5.57 -15.46 -15.83
CA ASP A 78 -5.78 -14.02 -16.07
C ASP A 78 -4.47 -13.43 -16.63
N PRO A 79 -4.28 -13.45 -17.97
CA PRO A 79 -3.05 -12.98 -18.59
C PRO A 79 -2.86 -11.47 -18.44
N GLU A 80 -3.93 -10.71 -18.23
CA GLU A 80 -3.88 -9.26 -18.01
C GLU A 80 -3.24 -8.96 -16.65
N LEU A 81 -3.74 -9.62 -15.59
CA LEU A 81 -3.17 -9.49 -14.25
C LEU A 81 -1.71 -9.95 -14.21
N THR A 82 -1.41 -11.11 -14.81
CA THR A 82 -0.04 -11.65 -14.75
C THR A 82 0.93 -10.78 -15.54
N THR A 83 0.55 -10.28 -16.71
CA THR A 83 1.38 -9.36 -17.51
C THR A 83 1.62 -8.04 -16.77
N PHE A 84 0.59 -7.48 -16.13
CA PHE A 84 0.72 -6.28 -15.31
C PHE A 84 1.71 -6.48 -14.15
N LEU A 85 1.57 -7.58 -13.41
CA LEU A 85 2.46 -7.91 -12.31
C LEU A 85 3.90 -8.19 -12.77
N VAL A 86 4.08 -8.91 -13.87
CA VAL A 86 5.41 -9.16 -14.46
C VAL A 86 6.08 -7.84 -14.82
N SER A 87 5.39 -6.93 -15.50
CA SER A 87 5.93 -5.61 -15.82
C SER A 87 6.29 -4.80 -14.57
N ALA A 88 5.45 -4.84 -13.54
CA ALA A 88 5.73 -4.20 -12.26
C ALA A 88 6.97 -4.80 -11.56
N ILE A 89 7.13 -6.14 -11.61
CA ILE A 89 8.29 -6.85 -11.05
C ILE A 89 9.55 -6.45 -11.79
N GLU A 90 9.55 -6.46 -13.12
CA GLU A 90 10.67 -6.06 -13.96
C GLU A 90 11.07 -4.61 -13.69
N HIS A 91 10.10 -3.71 -13.52
CA HIS A 91 10.37 -2.32 -13.15
C HIS A 91 11.10 -2.22 -11.79
N VAL A 92 10.66 -2.98 -10.78
CA VAL A 92 11.29 -3.01 -9.46
C VAL A 92 12.69 -3.64 -9.51
N LEU A 93 12.88 -4.66 -10.35
CA LEU A 93 14.16 -5.36 -10.55
C LEU A 93 15.07 -4.65 -11.58
N SER A 94 14.65 -3.50 -12.10
CA SER A 94 15.41 -2.75 -13.09
C SER A 94 16.75 -2.26 -12.54
N THR A 95 17.77 -2.37 -13.39
CA THR A 95 19.13 -1.87 -13.16
C THR A 95 19.30 -0.39 -13.51
N ASP A 96 18.21 0.29 -13.88
CA ASP A 96 18.20 1.71 -14.20
C ASP A 96 18.84 2.55 -13.07
N THR A 97 19.65 3.54 -13.45
CA THR A 97 20.34 4.43 -12.52
C THR A 97 19.49 5.63 -12.08
N THR A 98 18.32 5.85 -12.69
CA THR A 98 17.43 6.98 -12.38
C THR A 98 16.87 6.88 -10.94
N PRO A 99 17.15 7.84 -10.05
CA PRO A 99 16.71 7.76 -8.66
C PRO A 99 15.18 7.80 -8.52
N PRO A 100 14.53 6.77 -7.91
CA PRO A 100 13.10 6.80 -7.64
C PRO A 100 12.77 7.61 -6.38
N SER A 101 11.50 7.95 -6.18
CA SER A 101 11.05 8.57 -4.93
C SER A 101 11.37 7.69 -3.71
N CYS A 102 11.61 8.31 -2.56
CA CYS A 102 11.92 7.57 -1.34
C CYS A 102 10.69 6.80 -0.84
N PRO A 103 10.75 5.46 -0.65
CA PRO A 103 9.59 4.68 -0.20
C PRO A 103 9.20 4.93 1.26
N ARG A 104 10.00 5.68 2.03
CA ARG A 104 9.73 5.98 3.45
C ARG A 104 9.09 7.35 3.66
N CYS A 105 9.59 8.37 2.97
CA CYS A 105 9.16 9.76 3.16
C CYS A 105 8.67 10.42 1.86
N THR A 106 8.52 9.64 0.78
CA THR A 106 8.03 10.07 -0.54
C THR A 106 8.81 11.20 -1.22
N SER A 107 9.92 11.65 -0.63
CA SER A 107 10.77 12.72 -1.17
C SER A 107 11.40 12.30 -2.51
N LEU A 108 11.44 13.24 -3.46
CA LEU A 108 12.15 13.12 -4.73
C LEU A 108 13.64 13.43 -4.61
N ALA A 109 14.08 14.01 -3.48
CA ALA A 109 15.49 14.27 -3.20
C ALA A 109 16.20 12.95 -2.86
N THR A 110 16.50 12.19 -3.90
CA THR A 110 17.22 10.92 -3.82
C THR A 110 18.34 10.89 -4.84
N ARG A 111 19.41 10.19 -4.50
CA ARG A 111 20.59 10.08 -5.34
C ARG A 111 21.08 8.65 -5.42
N LEU A 112 21.66 8.32 -6.57
CA LEU A 112 22.34 7.05 -6.78
C LEU A 112 23.65 7.03 -5.98
N VAL A 113 23.90 5.91 -5.29
CA VAL A 113 25.17 5.65 -4.60
C VAL A 113 26.01 4.66 -5.38
N HIS A 114 25.42 3.55 -5.83
CA HIS A 114 26.12 2.59 -6.68
C HIS A 114 25.19 1.93 -7.69
N ARG A 115 25.76 1.62 -8.86
CA ARG A 115 25.10 0.89 -9.95
C ARG A 115 25.03 -0.60 -9.62
N ALA A 116 24.13 -1.31 -10.30
CA ALA A 116 24.13 -2.76 -10.30
C ALA A 116 25.48 -3.30 -10.80
N ASN A 117 25.95 -4.38 -10.20
CA ASN A 117 27.18 -5.07 -10.54
C ASN A 117 27.09 -6.56 -10.14
N PRO A 118 28.06 -7.42 -10.48
CA PRO A 118 27.98 -8.86 -10.18
C PRO A 118 27.80 -9.20 -8.70
N SER A 119 28.31 -8.37 -7.78
CA SER A 119 28.13 -8.55 -6.33
C SER A 119 26.80 -7.99 -5.81
N ARG A 120 26.16 -7.10 -6.56
CA ARG A 120 24.92 -6.38 -6.20
C ARG A 120 24.02 -6.25 -7.41
N ALA A 121 23.04 -7.14 -7.52
CA ALA A 121 22.15 -7.21 -8.68
C ALA A 121 21.32 -5.94 -8.94
N LEU A 122 21.15 -5.06 -7.93
CA LEU A 122 20.33 -3.86 -8.04
C LEU A 122 21.10 -2.59 -7.66
N PRO A 123 20.77 -1.44 -8.27
CA PRO A 123 21.27 -0.15 -7.85
C PRO A 123 20.79 0.22 -6.45
N TYR A 124 21.60 1.03 -5.76
CA TYR A 124 21.32 1.49 -4.41
C TYR A 124 21.29 3.00 -4.37
N PHE A 125 20.29 3.51 -3.65
CA PHE A 125 19.96 4.92 -3.56
C PHE A 125 20.00 5.36 -2.10
N VAL A 126 20.21 6.65 -1.88
CA VAL A 126 20.03 7.30 -0.58
C VAL A 126 19.09 8.48 -0.75
N CYS A 127 18.18 8.63 0.20
CA CYS A 127 17.33 9.82 0.29
C CYS A 127 18.06 10.90 1.08
N ASP A 128 18.13 12.11 0.53
CA ASP A 128 18.79 13.24 1.18
C ASP A 128 17.90 13.91 2.25
N THR A 129 16.60 13.59 2.30
CA THR A 129 15.66 14.10 3.33
C THR A 129 15.67 13.24 4.60
N CYS A 130 15.59 11.91 4.47
CA CYS A 130 15.55 11.00 5.62
C CYS A 130 16.89 10.29 5.89
N HIS A 131 17.89 10.50 5.03
CA HIS A 131 19.23 9.93 5.10
C HIS A 131 19.27 8.39 5.13
N ARG A 132 18.18 7.72 4.75
CA ARG A 132 18.12 6.26 4.65
C ARG A 132 18.46 5.81 3.24
N GLY A 133 19.29 4.77 3.17
CA GLY A 133 19.57 4.07 1.93
C GLY A 133 18.54 2.99 1.63
N PHE A 134 18.32 2.73 0.35
CA PHE A 134 17.32 1.81 -0.13
C PHE A 134 17.61 1.31 -1.54
N THR A 135 17.06 0.14 -1.86
CA THR A 135 16.95 -0.40 -3.22
C THR A 135 15.51 -0.21 -3.70
N ARG A 136 15.26 -0.33 -5.02
CA ARG A 136 13.89 -0.31 -5.57
C ARG A 136 12.97 -1.37 -4.98
N THR A 137 13.53 -2.45 -4.44
CA THR A 137 12.76 -3.50 -3.76
C THR A 137 12.25 -3.07 -2.38
N LEU A 138 12.77 -2.00 -1.77
CA LEU A 138 12.29 -1.57 -0.46
C LEU A 138 10.84 -1.07 -0.56
N GLY A 139 9.95 -1.63 0.25
CA GLY A 139 8.52 -1.31 0.21
C GLY A 139 7.72 -2.15 -0.80
N THR A 140 8.36 -3.09 -1.50
CA THR A 140 7.69 -3.99 -2.44
C THR A 140 7.67 -5.42 -1.89
N PRO A 141 6.81 -6.32 -2.43
CA PRO A 141 6.81 -7.72 -2.04
C PRO A 141 8.15 -8.39 -2.31
N LEU A 142 8.98 -7.84 -3.20
CA LEU A 142 10.29 -8.39 -3.56
C LEU A 142 11.38 -8.12 -2.52
N HIS A 143 11.11 -7.30 -1.50
CA HIS A 143 12.06 -7.07 -0.42
C HIS A 143 12.31 -8.37 0.37
N GLY A 144 13.57 -8.82 0.41
CA GLY A 144 13.96 -10.02 1.16
C GLY A 144 13.45 -11.34 0.55
N ILE A 145 12.96 -11.34 -0.70
CA ILE A 145 12.66 -12.58 -1.40
C ILE A 145 13.98 -13.19 -1.91
N HIS A 146 14.29 -14.39 -1.42
CA HIS A 146 15.47 -15.16 -1.81
C HIS A 146 15.19 -16.15 -2.95
N LYS A 147 13.94 -16.61 -3.05
CA LYS A 147 13.41 -17.52 -4.09
C LYS A 147 12.92 -16.72 -5.29
N ARG A 148 13.85 -16.09 -6.02
CA ARG A 148 13.50 -15.26 -7.19
C ARG A 148 13.10 -16.08 -8.39
N ASP A 149 13.64 -17.29 -8.53
CA ASP A 149 13.39 -18.15 -9.67
C ASP A 149 11.91 -18.59 -9.67
N GLU A 150 11.37 -18.89 -8.49
CA GLU A 150 9.97 -19.31 -8.32
C GLU A 150 8.98 -18.13 -8.26
N LEU A 151 9.46 -16.88 -8.34
CA LEU A 151 8.63 -15.68 -8.25
C LEU A 151 7.66 -15.58 -9.42
N PHE A 152 8.14 -15.84 -10.64
CA PHE A 152 7.34 -15.70 -11.85
C PHE A 152 6.29 -16.80 -11.93
N ASP A 153 6.64 -18.03 -11.56
CA ASP A 153 5.70 -19.15 -11.47
C ASP A 153 4.62 -18.86 -10.43
N PHE A 154 5.00 -18.32 -9.25
CA PHE A 154 4.04 -17.88 -8.24
C PHE A 154 3.06 -16.82 -8.76
N VAL A 155 3.55 -15.84 -9.55
CA VAL A 155 2.67 -14.81 -10.14
C VAL A 155 1.63 -15.42 -11.07
N GLN A 156 1.97 -16.47 -11.82
CA GLN A 156 1.00 -17.19 -12.66
C GLN A 156 -0.07 -17.90 -11.83
N CYS A 157 0.23 -18.27 -10.59
CA CYS A 157 -0.72 -18.91 -9.67
C CYS A 157 -1.70 -17.94 -9.00
N LEU A 158 -1.40 -16.63 -8.93
CA LEU A 158 -2.25 -15.66 -8.24
C LEU A 158 -3.72 -15.59 -8.70
N PRO A 159 -4.04 -15.59 -10.02
CA PRO A 159 -5.42 -15.58 -10.47
C PRO A 159 -6.14 -16.92 -10.32
N GLN A 160 -5.41 -18.01 -10.03
CA GLN A 160 -5.97 -19.35 -9.96
C GLN A 160 -6.73 -19.53 -8.65
N GLY A 161 -7.96 -20.07 -8.71
CA GLY A 161 -8.75 -20.44 -7.54
C GLY A 161 -8.24 -21.71 -6.86
N ARG A 162 -6.93 -21.83 -6.62
CA ARG A 162 -6.29 -23.00 -6.00
C ARG A 162 -6.07 -22.81 -4.50
N THR A 163 -5.86 -23.93 -3.80
CA THR A 163 -5.49 -23.89 -2.38
C THR A 163 -4.01 -23.51 -2.23
N LEU A 164 -3.68 -22.91 -1.08
CA LEU A 164 -2.31 -22.54 -0.76
C LEU A 164 -1.39 -23.76 -0.69
N ASP A 165 -1.88 -24.90 -0.20
CA ASP A 165 -1.13 -26.14 -0.09
C ASP A 165 -0.79 -26.74 -1.45
N ALA A 166 -1.72 -26.70 -2.42
CA ALA A 166 -1.45 -27.18 -3.77
C ALA A 166 -0.29 -26.41 -4.43
N VAL A 167 -0.32 -25.07 -4.33
CA VAL A 167 0.75 -24.21 -4.89
C VAL A 167 2.05 -24.35 -4.09
N ALA A 168 1.98 -24.52 -2.77
CA ALA A 168 3.15 -24.75 -1.94
C ALA A 168 3.87 -26.06 -2.33
N THR A 169 3.12 -27.14 -2.55
CA THR A 169 3.69 -28.41 -3.03
C THR A 169 4.29 -28.28 -4.42
N GLU A 170 3.61 -27.62 -5.35
CA GLU A 170 4.07 -27.43 -6.72
C GLU A 170 5.37 -26.61 -6.80
N LEU A 171 5.44 -25.49 -6.08
CA LEU A 171 6.60 -24.59 -6.09
C LEU A 171 7.70 -25.01 -5.08
N GLY A 172 7.54 -26.14 -4.40
CA GLY A 172 8.48 -26.60 -3.37
C GLY A 172 8.68 -25.56 -2.24
N MET A 173 7.60 -24.88 -1.85
CA MET A 173 7.59 -23.86 -0.80
C MET A 173 6.81 -24.33 0.42
N LYS A 174 7.00 -23.66 1.56
CA LYS A 174 6.12 -23.83 2.72
C LYS A 174 4.83 -23.06 2.50
N ARG A 175 3.69 -23.62 2.92
CA ARG A 175 2.37 -22.97 2.91
C ARG A 175 2.40 -21.55 3.51
N CYS A 176 3.10 -21.37 4.63
CA CYS A 176 3.26 -20.05 5.27
C CYS A 176 4.01 -19.03 4.41
N THR A 177 4.95 -19.48 3.57
CA THR A 177 5.64 -18.62 2.60
C THR A 177 4.66 -18.17 1.51
N VAL A 178 3.88 -19.11 0.96
CA VAL A 178 2.88 -18.82 -0.07
C VAL A 178 1.81 -17.85 0.46
N ASP A 179 1.25 -18.11 1.65
CA ASP A 179 0.30 -17.21 2.33
C ASP A 179 0.88 -15.79 2.52
N SER A 180 2.12 -15.70 3.01
CA SER A 180 2.82 -14.42 3.17
C SER A 180 2.99 -13.69 1.84
N TRP A 181 3.34 -14.42 0.77
CA TRP A 181 3.48 -13.83 -0.56
C TRP A 181 2.14 -13.34 -1.10
N VAL A 182 1.06 -14.12 -0.99
CA VAL A 182 -0.29 -13.69 -1.41
C VAL A 182 -0.68 -12.40 -0.71
N ARG A 183 -0.51 -12.31 0.62
CA ARG A 183 -0.82 -11.09 1.39
C ARG A 183 0.00 -9.88 0.92
N ARG A 184 1.31 -10.07 0.73
CA ARG A 184 2.21 -8.98 0.27
C ARG A 184 1.86 -8.51 -1.13
N PHE A 185 1.53 -9.43 -2.05
CA PHE A 185 1.14 -9.11 -3.42
C PHE A 185 -0.23 -8.42 -3.48
N ARG A 186 -1.22 -8.86 -2.69
CA ARG A 186 -2.51 -8.17 -2.58
C ARG A 186 -2.34 -6.73 -2.08
N ALA A 187 -1.54 -6.51 -1.04
CA ALA A 187 -1.24 -5.17 -0.54
C ALA A 187 -0.51 -4.32 -1.59
N TRP A 188 0.41 -4.91 -2.35
CA TRP A 188 1.13 -4.20 -3.40
C TRP A 188 0.25 -3.83 -4.59
N LEU A 189 -0.65 -4.73 -5.01
CA LEU A 189 -1.63 -4.45 -6.05
C LEU A 189 -2.52 -3.26 -5.69
N LEU A 190 -2.96 -3.16 -4.42
CA LEU A 190 -3.73 -2.00 -3.96
C LEU A 190 -2.92 -0.69 -3.97
N ALA A 191 -1.59 -0.77 -3.80
CA ALA A 191 -0.72 0.40 -3.89
C ALA A 191 -0.46 0.83 -5.34
N LEU A 192 -0.38 -0.13 -6.28
CA LEU A 192 -0.19 0.13 -7.71
C LEU A 192 -1.49 0.56 -8.40
N ASP A 193 -2.61 -0.06 -8.01
CA ASP A 193 -3.96 0.19 -8.51
C ASP A 193 -4.92 0.40 -7.33
N PRO A 194 -5.08 1.66 -6.88
CA PRO A 194 -5.99 2.00 -5.79
C PRO A 194 -7.47 1.68 -6.06
N SER A 195 -7.86 1.42 -7.32
CA SER A 195 -9.22 0.99 -7.66
C SER A 195 -9.53 -0.43 -7.15
N GLY A 196 -8.49 -1.23 -6.88
CA GLY A 196 -8.61 -2.62 -6.47
C GLY A 196 -9.02 -3.57 -7.60
N TYR A 197 -9.05 -3.12 -8.85
CA TYR A 197 -9.42 -3.91 -10.02
C TYR A 197 -8.57 -5.18 -10.16
N TYR A 198 -7.25 -5.07 -9.95
CA TYR A 198 -6.37 -6.24 -9.97
C TYR A 198 -6.40 -7.05 -8.67
N ALA A 199 -6.58 -6.39 -7.51
CA ALA A 199 -6.56 -7.07 -6.22
C ALA A 199 -7.70 -8.09 -6.08
N VAL A 200 -8.89 -7.78 -6.61
CA VAL A 200 -10.07 -8.68 -6.59
C VAL A 200 -9.95 -9.87 -7.55
N ARG A 201 -8.98 -9.85 -8.46
CA ARG A 201 -8.71 -10.94 -9.42
C ARG A 201 -7.74 -11.98 -8.86
N VAL A 202 -7.11 -11.72 -7.70
CA VAL A 202 -6.26 -12.69 -7.02
C VAL A 202 -7.14 -13.70 -6.27
N GLN A 203 -7.28 -14.91 -6.81
CA GLN A 203 -8.13 -15.97 -6.27
C GLN A 203 -7.37 -17.02 -5.45
N LEU A 204 -6.03 -16.98 -5.48
CA LEU A 204 -5.19 -17.95 -4.77
C LEU A 204 -5.45 -17.90 -3.26
N GLY A 205 -5.86 -19.05 -2.70
CA GLY A 205 -6.18 -19.19 -1.27
C GLY A 205 -7.59 -18.78 -0.88
N ASP A 206 -8.47 -18.41 -1.83
CA ASP A 206 -9.88 -18.13 -1.55
C ASP A 206 -10.72 -19.43 -1.45
N GLN A 207 -10.17 -20.57 -1.90
CA GLN A 207 -10.80 -21.86 -1.67
C GLN A 207 -10.59 -22.32 -0.22
N PRO A 208 -11.66 -22.73 0.49
CA PRO A 208 -11.52 -23.34 1.79
C PRO A 208 -10.71 -24.63 1.66
N ASP A 209 -9.72 -24.75 2.54
CA ASP A 209 -8.88 -25.93 2.63
C ASP A 209 -9.74 -27.10 3.16
N LEU A 210 -10.22 -27.96 2.27
CA LEU A 210 -11.06 -29.12 2.61
C LEU A 210 -10.35 -30.11 3.56
N SER A 211 -9.06 -29.89 3.84
CA SER A 211 -8.26 -30.67 4.79
C SER A 211 -8.48 -30.32 6.27
N SER A 212 -9.19 -29.24 6.61
CA SER A 212 -9.43 -28.85 8.02
C SER A 212 -10.65 -29.53 8.69
N THR A 213 -11.22 -30.56 8.07
CA THR A 213 -12.26 -31.38 8.71
C THR A 213 -11.66 -32.69 9.20
N ARG A 214 -11.01 -32.67 10.36
CA ARG A 214 -10.72 -33.88 11.12
C ARG A 214 -10.60 -33.62 12.61
#